data_AF-A0A3B0RCX6-F1
#
_entry.id   AF-A0A3B0RCX6-F1
#
_cell.length_a   1.000
_cell.length_b   1.000
_cell.length_c   1.000
_cell.angle_alpha   90.00
_cell.angle_beta   90.00
_cell.angle_gamma   90.00
#
_symmetry.space_group_name_H-M   'P 1'
#
loop_
_entity.id
_entity.type
_entity.pdbx_description
1 polymer ?
#
loop_
_entity_poly.entity_id
_entity_poly.type
_entity_poly.pdbx_seq_one_letter_code
_entity_poly.pdbx_strand_id
1 'polypeptide(L)'
;MGLSVRFPANCRTEASKIAWCYRAEELLRIYHNIMGRWSKRPIDNSEWDKLSGNIKARFSFKAEALTKAEWDEYRDNFHRPKEQAIIGASLASRALAKGSAFWAIDIDGDIS
;
A
#
# COMPACT_ATOMS: atom_id res chain seq x y z
N MET A 1 -13.98 -14.49 0.53
CA MET A 1 -14.21 -13.16 1.15
C MET A 1 -12.95 -12.35 0.98
N GLY A 2 -13.01 -11.21 0.27
CA GLY A 2 -11.85 -10.34 0.04
C GLY A 2 -11.44 -9.59 1.30
N LEU A 3 -10.17 -9.18 1.37
CA LEU A 3 -9.67 -8.33 2.45
C LEU A 3 -10.35 -6.95 2.37
N SER A 4 -10.82 -6.41 3.50
CA SER A 4 -11.44 -5.09 3.57
C SER A 4 -10.57 -4.11 4.34
N VAL A 5 -10.47 -2.88 3.85
CA VAL A 5 -9.76 -1.78 4.52
C VAL A 5 -10.55 -1.34 5.75
N ARG A 6 -9.86 -1.21 6.88
CA ARG A 6 -10.39 -0.58 8.09
C ARG A 6 -9.75 0.79 8.24
N PHE A 7 -10.54 1.85 8.05
CA PHE A 7 -10.05 3.21 8.23
C PHE A 7 -9.87 3.54 9.72
N PRO A 8 -8.84 4.33 10.07
CA PRO A 8 -8.72 4.92 11.41
C PRO A 8 -9.94 5.74 11.80
N ALA A 9 -10.26 5.80 13.11
CA ALA A 9 -11.43 6.52 13.63
C ALA A 9 -11.40 8.04 13.36
N ASN A 10 -10.23 8.61 13.09
CA ASN A 10 -10.05 10.01 12.70
C ASN A 10 -10.19 10.27 11.19
N CYS A 11 -10.28 9.25 10.34
CA CYS A 11 -10.58 9.38 8.91
C CYS A 11 -12.11 9.51 8.70
N ARG A 12 -12.67 10.65 9.09
CA ARG A 12 -14.12 10.89 9.12
C ARG A 12 -14.71 11.30 7.77
N THR A 13 -13.94 11.97 6.92
CA THR A 13 -14.40 12.48 5.62
C THR A 13 -13.90 11.60 4.48
N GLU A 14 -14.60 11.57 3.35
CA GLU A 14 -14.14 10.84 2.17
C GLU A 14 -12.78 11.37 1.66
N ALA A 15 -12.54 12.69 1.74
CA ALA A 15 -11.22 13.27 1.46
C ALA A 15 -10.12 12.71 2.37
N SER A 16 -10.38 12.56 3.67
CA SER A 16 -9.42 11.98 4.62
C SER A 16 -9.18 10.48 4.36
N LYS A 17 -10.22 9.75 3.93
CA LYS A 17 -10.11 8.33 3.54
C LYS A 17 -9.29 8.16 2.25
N ILE A 18 -9.50 9.02 1.25
CA ILE A 18 -8.71 9.06 0.02
C ILE A 18 -7.24 9.36 0.34
N ALA A 19 -6.97 10.40 1.16
CA ALA A 19 -5.62 10.74 1.59
C ALA A 19 -4.95 9.59 2.36
N TRP A 20 -5.71 8.88 3.19
CA TRP A 20 -5.23 7.67 3.86
C TRP A 20 -4.87 6.56 2.86
N CYS A 21 -5.73 6.30 1.86
CA CYS A 21 -5.47 5.29 0.84
C CYS A 21 -4.18 5.58 0.07
N TYR A 22 -3.94 6.83 -0.34
CA TYR A 22 -2.69 7.21 -1.02
C TYR A 22 -1.45 6.97 -0.15
N ARG A 23 -1.51 7.31 1.14
CA ARG A 23 -0.41 7.02 2.08
C ARG A 23 -0.20 5.52 2.27
N ALA A 24 -1.28 4.74 2.30
CA ALA A 24 -1.22 3.30 2.42
C ALA A 24 -0.61 2.64 1.16
N GLU A 25 -0.97 3.11 -0.04
CA GLU A 25 -0.37 2.68 -1.31
C GLU A 25 1.13 2.98 -1.34
N GLU A 26 1.53 4.19 -0.95
CA GLU A 26 2.95 4.56 -0.92
C GLU A 26 3.76 3.70 0.05
N LEU A 27 3.21 3.43 1.23
CA LEU A 27 3.84 2.54 2.20
C LEU A 27 3.94 1.11 1.67
N LEU A 28 2.90 0.61 1.01
CA LEU A 28 2.88 -0.71 0.40
C LEU A 28 3.90 -0.83 -0.74
N ARG A 29 4.11 0.25 -1.51
CA ARG A 29 5.15 0.36 -2.55
C ARG A 29 6.54 0.30 -1.95
N ILE A 30 6.80 1.00 -0.84
CA ILE A 30 8.07 0.92 -0.12
C ILE A 30 8.36 -0.52 0.32
N TYR A 31 7.38 -1.21 0.91
CA TYR A 31 7.54 -2.61 1.32
C TYR A 31 7.78 -3.52 0.12
N HIS A 32 7.05 -3.34 -0.98
CA HIS A 32 7.24 -4.11 -2.20
C HIS A 32 8.65 -3.94 -2.76
N ASN A 33 9.19 -2.73 -2.75
CA ASN A 33 10.54 -2.46 -3.24
C ASN A 33 11.61 -3.13 -2.37
N ILE A 34 11.44 -3.12 -1.04
CA ILE A 34 12.36 -3.81 -0.12
C ILE A 34 12.28 -5.32 -0.33
N MET A 35 11.08 -5.90 -0.32
CA MET A 35 10.90 -7.34 -0.50
C MET A 35 11.34 -7.80 -1.90
N GLY A 36 11.10 -7.00 -2.94
CA GLY A 36 11.52 -7.29 -4.31
C GLY A 36 13.03 -7.11 -4.53
N ARG A 37 13.69 -6.29 -3.70
CA ARG A 37 15.16 -6.25 -3.61
C ARG A 37 15.67 -7.49 -2.89
N TRP A 38 15.02 -7.87 -1.79
CA TRP A 38 15.39 -9.03 -0.99
C TRP A 38 15.28 -10.35 -1.76
N SER A 39 14.33 -10.46 -2.70
CA SER A 39 14.24 -11.62 -3.59
C SER A 39 15.35 -11.73 -4.63
N LYS A 40 16.13 -10.65 -4.84
CA LYS A 40 17.24 -10.63 -5.80
C LYS A 40 18.61 -10.65 -5.12
N ARG A 41 18.69 -10.09 -3.90
CA ARG A 41 19.93 -9.98 -3.12
C ARG A 41 19.62 -9.83 -1.63
N PRO A 42 20.56 -10.16 -0.73
CA PRO A 42 20.41 -9.85 0.70
C PRO A 42 20.10 -8.37 0.96
N ILE A 43 19.35 -8.11 2.03
CA ILE A 43 19.07 -6.76 2.55
C ILE A 43 19.75 -6.56 3.90
N ASP A 44 20.01 -5.30 4.26
CA ASP A 44 20.58 -4.96 5.57
C ASP A 44 19.50 -4.75 6.66
N ASN A 45 19.94 -4.59 7.90
CA ASN A 45 19.05 -4.33 9.04
C ASN A 45 18.24 -3.03 8.87
N SER A 46 18.77 -2.01 8.20
CA SER A 46 18.06 -0.74 8.00
C SER A 46 16.90 -0.89 7.01
N GLU A 47 17.08 -1.70 5.96
CA GLU A 47 16.03 -2.07 5.03
C GLU A 47 15.00 -3.00 5.69
N TRP A 48 15.48 -3.99 6.45
CA TRP A 48 14.63 -4.86 7.26
C TRP A 48 13.76 -4.06 8.24
N ASP A 49 14.35 -3.07 8.91
CA ASP A 49 13.68 -2.33 9.97
C ASP A 49 12.49 -1.51 9.48
N LYS A 50 12.52 -1.10 8.22
CA LYS A 50 11.43 -0.36 7.56
C LYS A 50 10.20 -1.24 7.29
N LEU A 51 10.32 -2.56 7.27
CA LEU A 51 9.17 -3.44 7.02
C LEU A 51 8.18 -3.44 8.19
N SER A 52 6.89 -3.62 7.87
CA SER A 52 5.85 -3.71 8.91
C SER A 52 6.03 -4.94 9.80
N GLY A 53 5.60 -4.86 11.05
CA GLY A 53 5.61 -5.99 12.00
C GLY A 53 4.90 -7.25 11.47
N ASN A 54 3.85 -7.10 10.66
CA ASN A 54 3.16 -8.23 10.04
C ASN A 54 4.02 -8.98 9.01
N ILE A 55 4.86 -8.26 8.26
CA ILE A 55 5.83 -8.88 7.34
C ILE A 55 6.92 -9.56 8.17
N LYS A 56 7.45 -8.89 9.20
CA LYS A 56 8.48 -9.44 10.10
C LYS A 56 8.01 -10.68 10.89
N ALA A 57 6.71 -10.80 11.15
CA ALA A 57 6.14 -11.98 11.79
C ALA A 57 5.98 -13.17 10.83
N ARG A 58 5.89 -12.92 9.52
CA ARG A 58 5.69 -13.95 8.50
C ARG A 58 6.99 -14.44 7.88
N PHE A 59 7.94 -13.53 7.68
CA PHE A 59 9.24 -13.81 7.11
C PHE A 59 10.28 -13.57 8.20
N SER A 60 11.21 -14.50 8.43
CA SER A 60 12.30 -14.28 9.37
C SER A 60 13.44 -13.56 8.66
N PHE A 61 14.10 -12.62 9.33
CA PHE A 61 15.31 -12.01 8.80
C PHE A 61 16.36 -13.07 8.54
N LYS A 62 17.04 -12.97 7.39
CA LYS A 62 18.18 -13.81 7.01
C LYS A 62 19.13 -13.03 6.13
N ALA A 63 20.41 -13.37 6.22
CA ALA A 63 21.49 -12.75 5.45
C ALA A 63 21.51 -13.19 3.97
N GLU A 64 20.60 -14.07 3.56
CA GLU A 64 20.45 -14.55 2.20
C GLU A 64 19.26 -13.89 1.51
N ALA A 65 19.23 -13.97 0.17
CA ALA A 65 18.06 -13.55 -0.59
C ALA A 65 16.84 -14.42 -0.26
N LEU A 66 15.64 -13.88 -0.47
CA LEU A 66 14.43 -14.70 -0.43
C LEU A 66 14.47 -15.75 -1.53
N THR A 67 13.96 -16.93 -1.20
CA THR A 67 13.64 -17.95 -2.20
C THR A 67 12.48 -17.45 -3.07
N LYS A 68 12.35 -18.03 -4.27
CA LYS A 68 11.22 -17.75 -5.15
C LYS A 68 9.87 -18.00 -4.45
N ALA A 69 9.78 -19.07 -3.66
CA ALA A 69 8.57 -19.42 -2.93
C ALA A 69 8.18 -18.34 -1.89
N GLU A 70 9.13 -17.83 -1.12
CA GLU A 70 8.89 -16.76 -0.15
C GLU A 70 8.50 -15.45 -0.85
N TRP A 71 9.13 -15.14 -1.99
CA TRP A 71 8.75 -13.98 -2.79
C TRP A 71 7.33 -14.09 -3.37
N ASP A 72 6.99 -15.23 -3.96
CA ASP A 72 5.67 -15.47 -4.50
C ASP A 72 4.62 -15.47 -3.37
N GLU A 73 4.93 -16.02 -2.19
CA GLU A 73 4.07 -15.93 -1.00
C GLU A 73 3.83 -14.48 -0.59
N TYR A 74 4.88 -13.66 -0.47
CA TYR A 74 4.72 -12.24 -0.17
C TYR A 74 3.86 -11.53 -1.23
N ARG A 75 4.17 -11.73 -2.51
CA ARG A 75 3.47 -11.04 -3.60
C ARG A 75 1.99 -11.41 -3.63
N ASP A 76 1.69 -12.70 -3.61
CA ASP A 76 0.34 -13.19 -3.92
C ASP A 76 -0.56 -13.26 -2.69
N ASN A 77 -0.01 -13.53 -1.50
CA ASN A 77 -0.80 -13.67 -0.27
C ASN A 77 -0.76 -12.43 0.63
N PHE A 78 0.20 -11.52 0.43
CA PHE A 78 0.32 -10.32 1.25
C PHE A 78 0.12 -9.03 0.46
N HIS A 79 0.93 -8.80 -0.57
CA HIS A 79 0.96 -7.53 -1.30
C HIS A 79 -0.28 -7.33 -2.16
N ARG A 80 -0.53 -8.22 -3.13
CA ARG A 80 -1.64 -8.10 -4.09
C ARG A 80 -3.01 -7.99 -3.41
N PRO A 81 -3.36 -8.81 -2.40
CA PRO A 81 -4.65 -8.68 -1.72
C PRO A 81 -4.82 -7.34 -0.99
N LYS A 82 -3.74 -6.80 -0.41
CA LYS A 82 -3.76 -5.48 0.26
C LYS A 82 -3.86 -4.35 -0.74
N GLU A 83 -3.11 -4.41 -1.83
CA GLU A 83 -3.17 -3.44 -2.91
C GLU A 83 -4.59 -3.34 -3.48
N GLN A 84 -5.19 -4.48 -3.83
CA GLN A 84 -6.56 -4.54 -4.34
C GLN A 84 -7.57 -3.97 -3.35
N ALA A 85 -7.42 -4.27 -2.05
CA ALA A 85 -8.30 -3.74 -1.02
C ALA A 85 -8.18 -2.21 -0.89
N ILE A 86 -6.97 -1.66 -0.94
CA ILE A 86 -6.72 -0.22 -0.83
C ILE A 86 -7.24 0.52 -2.07
N ILE A 87 -6.97 0.00 -3.28
CA ILE A 87 -7.50 0.56 -4.54
C ILE A 87 -9.03 0.54 -4.51
N GLY A 88 -9.64 -0.58 -4.10
CA GLY A 88 -11.09 -0.70 -3.97
C GLY A 88 -11.68 0.32 -3.00
N ALA A 89 -11.05 0.52 -1.84
CA ALA A 89 -11.48 1.51 -0.85
C ALA A 89 -11.30 2.95 -1.36
N SER A 90 -10.21 3.24 -2.06
CA SER A 90 -9.94 4.54 -2.69
C SER A 90 -11.01 4.88 -3.73
N LEU A 91 -11.35 3.94 -4.61
CA LEU A 91 -12.39 4.12 -5.62
C LEU A 91 -13.78 4.31 -5.00
N ALA A 92 -14.12 3.54 -3.97
CA ALA A 92 -15.38 3.69 -3.24
C ALA A 92 -15.50 5.09 -2.60
N SER A 93 -14.45 5.56 -1.93
CA SER A 93 -14.44 6.91 -1.34
C SER A 93 -14.50 8.01 -2.37
N ARG A 94 -13.82 7.86 -3.53
CA ARG A 94 -13.93 8.82 -4.64
C ARG A 94 -15.34 8.87 -5.21
N ALA A 95 -16.03 7.74 -5.35
CA ALA A 95 -17.41 7.70 -5.84
C ALA A 95 -18.36 8.45 -4.89
N LEU A 96 -18.19 8.28 -3.58
CA LEU A 96 -18.96 9.01 -2.57
C LEU A 96 -18.61 10.51 -2.55
N ALA A 97 -17.32 10.85 -2.73
CA ALA A 97 -16.87 12.23 -2.78
C ALA A 97 -17.35 12.98 -4.05
N LYS A 98 -17.66 12.31 -5.16
CA LYS A 98 -18.24 12.95 -6.34
C LYS A 98 -19.65 13.54 -6.10
N GLY A 99 -20.34 13.13 -5.04
CA GLY A 99 -21.55 13.80 -4.55
C GLY A 99 -21.28 15.10 -3.76
N SER A 100 -20.02 15.38 -3.43
CA SER A 100 -19.56 16.57 -2.71
C SER A 100 -18.48 17.27 -3.55
N ALA A 101 -18.89 18.19 -4.42
CA ALA A 101 -18.07 19.07 -5.27
C ALA A 101 -16.54 18.94 -5.08
N PHE A 102 -15.91 18.02 -5.82
CA PHE A 102 -14.47 18.07 -6.04
C PHE A 102 -14.25 18.88 -7.31
N TRP A 103 -13.62 20.04 -7.15
CA TRP A 103 -13.22 20.94 -8.22
C TRP A 103 -12.59 20.15 -9.37
N ALA A 104 -13.19 20.24 -10.55
CA ALA A 104 -12.54 19.83 -11.79
C ALA A 104 -11.40 20.83 -12.00
N ILE A 105 -10.18 20.46 -11.61
CA ILE A 105 -9.00 21.26 -11.92
C ILE A 105 -8.70 21.01 -13.39
N ASP A 106 -8.91 22.04 -14.20
CA ASP A 106 -8.50 22.06 -15.60
C ASP A 106 -7.07 22.59 -15.66
N ILE A 107 -6.10 21.67 -15.68
CA ILE A 107 -4.67 21.99 -15.65
C ILE A 107 -4.25 22.82 -16.87
N ASP A 108 -4.99 22.73 -17.98
CA ASP A 108 -4.72 23.51 -19.19
C ASP A 108 -5.38 24.90 -19.18
N GLY A 109 -6.34 25.15 -18.29
CA GLY A 109 -7.05 26.43 -18.16
C GLY A 109 -6.57 27.34 -17.02
N ASP A 110 -6.01 26.78 -15.95
CA ASP A 110 -5.71 27.51 -14.70
C ASP A 110 -4.26 28.01 -14.56
N ILE A 111 -3.43 27.86 -15.60
CA ILE A 111 -2.11 28.50 -15.69
C ILE A 111 -2.13 29.45 -16.90
N SER A 112 -2.43 30.72 -16.62
CA SER A 112 -2.20 31.85 -17.53
C SER A 112 -1.28 32.88 -16.89
#